data_AF-A0A8I2FRJ7-F1
#
_entry.id   AF-A0A8I2FRJ7-F1
#
_cell.length_a   1.000
_cell.length_b   1.000
_cell.length_c   1.000
_cell.angle_alpha   90.00
_cell.angle_beta   90.00
_cell.angle_gamma   90.00
#
_symmetry.space_group_name_H-M   'P 1'
#
loop_
_entity.id
_entity.type
_entity.pdbx_description
1 polymer ?
#
loop_
_entity_poly.entity_id
_entity_poly.type
_entity_poly.pdbx_seq_one_letter_code
_entity_poly.pdbx_strand_id
1 'polypeptide(L)' 'AAGAVHGALSAGSLTTTYTASQGLLLMIPNMHKIAGEMLPTVFHVSARSLACQSLSIFGDHSDVMGVRNT' A
#
# COMPACT_ATOMS: atom_id res chain seq x y z
N ALA A 1 4.34 3.91 8.43
CA ALA A 1 4.42 2.51 7.95
C ALA A 1 5.20 2.42 6.63
N ALA A 2 4.69 2.94 5.50
CA ALA A 2 5.32 2.73 4.19
C ALA A 2 6.78 3.20 4.06
N GLY A 3 7.16 4.32 4.68
CA GLY A 3 8.57 4.75 4.70
C GLY A 3 9.50 3.81 5.48
N ALA A 4 8.99 3.15 6.52
CA ALA A 4 9.75 2.14 7.26
C ALA A 4 9.91 0.86 6.44
N VAL A 5 8.88 0.48 5.68
CA VAL A 5 8.96 -0.62 4.71
C VAL A 5 10.04 -0.33 3.67
N HIS A 6 10.02 0.86 3.05
CA HIS A 6 11.05 1.27 2.10
C HIS A 6 12.45 1.21 2.73
N GLY A 7 12.66 1.85 3.89
CA GLY A 7 13.96 1.86 4.56
C GLY A 7 14.49 0.47 4.93
N ALA A 8 13.62 -0.43 5.41
CA ALA A 8 14.01 -1.79 5.74
C ALA A 8 14.40 -2.61 4.50
N LEU A 9 13.66 -2.44 3.39
CA LEU A 9 13.98 -3.08 2.11
C LEU A 9 15.31 -2.57 1.54
N SER A 10 15.54 -1.25 1.55
CA SER A 10 16.80 -0.65 1.10
C SER A 10 17.99 -1.07 1.97
N ALA A 11 17.75 -1.42 3.24
CA ALA A 11 18.75 -1.97 4.14
C ALA A 11 18.98 -3.50 3.99
N GLY A 12 18.27 -4.17 3.08
CA GLY A 12 18.44 -5.60 2.78
C GLY A 12 17.56 -6.56 3.59
N SER A 13 16.57 -6.05 4.33
CA SER A 13 15.62 -6.88 5.09
C SER A 13 14.34 -7.13 4.30
N LEU A 14 13.98 -8.41 4.09
CA LEU A 14 12.68 -8.78 3.51
C LEU A 14 11.55 -8.29 4.42
N THR A 15 10.71 -7.41 3.88
CA THR A 15 9.71 -6.68 4.67
C THR A 15 8.33 -6.77 4.02
N THR A 16 7.30 -6.95 4.83
CA THR A 16 5.89 -6.99 4.43
C THR A 16 5.06 -6.00 5.26
N THR A 17 3.85 -5.69 4.81
CA THR A 17 2.91 -4.86 5.57
C THR A 17 1.46 -5.27 5.28
N TYR A 18 0.56 -4.93 6.22
CA TYR A 18 -0.87 -5.17 6.13
C TYR A 18 -1.60 -3.82 6.12
N THR A 19 -2.51 -3.62 5.16
CA THR A 19 -3.23 -2.34 5.01
C THR A 19 -4.58 -2.51 4.30
N ALA A 20 -5.37 -1.43 4.22
CA ALA A 20 -6.67 -1.38 3.55
C ALA A 20 -7.12 0.08 3.33
N SER A 21 -7.93 0.33 2.29
CA SER A 21 -8.64 1.61 2.05
C SER A 21 -7.70 2.82 2.13
N GLN A 22 -8.04 3.84 2.93
CA GLN A 22 -7.26 5.07 3.12
C GLN A 22 -5.82 4.80 3.58
N GLY A 23 -5.59 3.73 4.34
CA GLY A 23 -4.25 3.32 4.76
C GLY A 23 -3.36 2.99 3.57
N LEU A 24 -3.92 2.36 2.51
CA LEU A 24 -3.21 2.04 1.28
C LEU A 24 -2.90 3.30 0.47
N LEU A 25 -3.84 4.25 0.37
CA LEU A 25 -3.62 5.51 -0.36
C LEU A 25 -2.45 6.33 0.23
N LEU A 26 -2.31 6.33 1.55
CA LEU A 26 -1.19 6.99 2.23
C LEU A 26 0.17 6.33 1.96
N MET A 27 0.19 5.13 1.37
CA MET A 27 1.43 4.42 0.99
C MET A 27 1.87 4.70 -0.45
N ILE A 28 1.01 5.28 -1.32
CA ILE A 28 1.28 5.50 -2.75
C ILE A 28 2.63 6.16 -3.05
N PRO A 29 3.06 7.23 -2.35
CA PRO A 29 4.36 7.84 -2.65
C PRO A 29 5.55 6.90 -2.39
N ASN A 30 5.47 6.03 -1.39
CA ASN A 30 6.52 5.04 -1.13
C ASN A 30 6.41 3.83 -2.05
N MET A 31 5.21 3.45 -2.51
CA MET A 31 5.04 2.37 -3.49
C MET A 31 5.77 2.68 -4.80
N HIS A 32 5.66 3.91 -5.32
CA HIS A 32 6.42 4.33 -6.51
C HIS A 32 7.95 4.23 -6.31
N LYS A 33 8.46 4.58 -5.12
CA LYS A 33 9.89 4.45 -4.82
C LYS A 33 10.32 2.99 -4.72
N ILE A 34 9.57 2.17 -3.99
CA ILE A 34 9.85 0.73 -3.83
C ILE A 34 9.84 0.02 -5.19
N ALA A 35 8.84 0.29 -6.04
CA ALA A 35 8.76 -0.28 -7.38
C ALA A 35 9.86 0.24 -8.30
N GLY A 36 10.14 1.54 -8.28
CA GLY A 36 11.21 2.17 -9.08
C GLY A 36 12.61 1.69 -8.72
N GLU A 37 12.86 1.32 -7.46
CA GLU A 37 14.10 0.71 -6.98
C GLU A 37 14.12 -0.82 -7.14
N MET A 38 13.06 -1.43 -7.68
CA MET A 38 12.89 -2.87 -7.88
C MET A 38 13.12 -3.69 -6.59
N LEU A 39 12.63 -3.18 -5.45
CA LEU A 39 12.80 -3.83 -4.16
C LEU A 39 11.72 -4.92 -3.93
N PRO A 40 12.10 -6.14 -3.49
CA PRO A 40 11.16 -7.23 -3.31
C PRO A 40 10.31 -7.04 -2.03
N THR A 41 8.99 -6.90 -2.18
CA THR A 41 8.07 -6.79 -1.04
C THR A 41 6.69 -7.35 -1.37
N VAL A 42 5.94 -7.71 -0.33
CA VAL A 42 4.54 -8.16 -0.43
C VAL A 42 3.69 -7.30 0.49
N PHE A 43 2.65 -6.67 -0.07
CA PHE A 43 1.65 -5.92 0.69
C PHE A 43 0.39 -6.79 0.76
N HIS A 44 0.00 -7.17 1.98
CA HIS A 44 -1.24 -7.89 2.22
C HIS A 44 -2.38 -6.89 2.40
N VAL A 45 -3.27 -6.81 1.42
CA VAL A 45 -4.38 -5.84 1.42
C VAL A 45 -5.70 -6.56 1.64
N SER A 46 -6.37 -6.28 2.76
CA SER A 46 -7.78 -6.62 2.92
C SER A 46 -8.62 -5.57 2.20
N ALA A 47 -8.87 -5.78 0.90
CA ALA A 47 -9.49 -4.78 0.03
C ALA A 47 -10.78 -4.21 0.65
N ARG A 48 -10.84 -2.88 0.75
CA ARG A 48 -11.85 -2.15 1.52
C ARG A 48 -12.16 -0.81 0.86
N SER A 49 -13.45 -0.47 0.86
CA SER A 49 -13.99 0.72 0.23
C SER A 49 -13.26 2.01 0.61
N LEU A 50 -12.97 2.84 -0.39
CA LEU A 50 -12.51 4.20 -0.17
C LEU A 50 -13.66 5.08 0.33
N ALA A 51 -13.33 5.96 1.26
CA ALA A 51 -14.28 6.97 1.72
C ALA A 51 -14.45 8.03 0.62
N CYS A 52 -15.60 8.00 -0.05
CA CYS A 52 -16.01 9.00 -1.03
C CYS A 52 -17.09 9.92 -0.43
N GLN A 53 -18.37 9.55 -0.58
CA GLN A 53 -19.51 10.26 0.02
C GLN A 53 -19.72 9.93 1.51
N SER A 54 -19.27 8.75 1.94
CA SER A 54 -19.36 8.24 3.30
C SER A 54 -18.24 7.25 3.55
N LEU A 55 -17.93 7.01 4.81
CA LEU A 55 -16.99 5.98 5.22
C LEU A 55 -17.64 4.60 5.10
N SER A 56 -16.90 3.63 4.57
CA SER A 56 -17.27 2.21 4.59
C SER A 56 -16.10 1.36 5.06
N ILE A 57 -16.40 0.39 5.93
CA ILE A 57 -15.43 -0.62 6.39
C ILE A 57 -15.53 -1.92 5.60
N PHE A 58 -16.47 -2.02 4.66
CA PHE A 58 -16.76 -3.23 3.90
C PHE A 58 -15.91 -3.32 2.63
N GLY A 59 -15.86 -4.53 2.09
CA GLY A 59 -14.99 -4.88 0.98
C GLY A 59 -15.53 -4.41 -0.38
N ASP A 60 -14.64 -3.78 -1.14
CA ASP A 60 -14.68 -3.62 -2.58
C ASP A 60 -13.22 -3.45 -3.08
N HIS A 61 -13.00 -3.24 -4.38
CA HIS A 61 -11.65 -3.10 -4.95
C HIS A 61 -11.21 -1.64 -5.19
N SER A 62 -11.95 -0.65 -4.69
CA SER A 62 -11.64 0.76 -4.99
C SER A 62 -10.25 1.19 -4.52
N ASP A 63 -9.77 0.63 -3.40
CA ASP A 63 -8.44 0.90 -2.85
C ASP A 63 -7.31 0.26 -3.69
N VAL A 64 -7.40 -1.04 -3.98
CA VAL A 64 -6.42 -1.76 -4.83
C VAL A 64 -6.39 -1.16 -6.24
N MET A 65 -7.54 -0.81 -6.81
CA MET A 65 -7.61 -0.14 -8.11
C MET A 65 -7.08 1.29 -8.10
N GLY A 66 -7.05 1.93 -6.93
CA GLY A 66 -6.45 3.25 -6.71
C GLY A 66 -4.91 3.24 -6.77
N VAL A 67 -4.27 2.08 -6.62
CA VAL A 67 -2.81 1.94 -6.64
C VAL A 67 -2.29 1.15 -7.85
N ARG A 68 -3.12 0.86 -8.85
CA ARG A 68 -2.73 0.05 -10.02
C ARG A 68 -1.56 0.60 -10.87
N ASN A 69 -1.18 1.86 -10.66
CA ASN A 69 -0.15 2.57 -11.43
C ASN A 69 1.14 2.80 -10.62
N THR A 70 1.32 2.09 -9.52
CA THR A 70 2.58 2.07 -8.74
C THR A 70 3.47 0.94 -9.23
#